data_AF-A0A5R8QHM1-F1
#
_entry.id   AF-A0A5R8QHM1-F1
#
_cell.length_a   1.000
_cell.length_b   1.000
_cell.length_c   1.000
_cell.angle_alpha   90.00
_cell.angle_beta   90.00
_cell.angle_gamma   90.00
#
_symmetry.space_group_name_H-M   'P 1'
#
loop_
_entity.id
_entity.type
_entity.pdbx_description
1 polymer ?
#
loop_
_entity_poly.entity_id
_entity_poly.type
_entity_poly.pdbx_seq_one_letter_code
_entity_poly.pdbx_strand_id
1 'polypeptide(L)'
;MMAQSKRATAALAAATALALFSADAAAQDPFDFLFGGGGYYPHRARRAPEWQRAPARKKQSAQPEKPANQASPGSGGPSAPGAPEGPPPPYEPQITRLSEVLGALSFLRDLCGAGDGDEWRGKMAALLDADAPRGSRREKLMASFNRGFRGYELTYRSCTPNAQTAITRYLAEASRLTRDITYRYGNP
;
A
#
# COMPACT_ATOMS: atom_id res chain seq x y z
N MET A 1 -25.45 -27.93 -73.20
CA MET A 1 -25.42 -29.12 -72.34
C MET A 1 -25.43 -28.66 -70.89
N MET A 2 -26.44 -29.12 -70.12
CA MET A 2 -26.55 -29.14 -68.65
C MET A 2 -26.53 -27.80 -67.88
N ALA A 3 -27.23 -27.59 -66.78
CA ALA A 3 -28.52 -28.02 -66.23
C ALA A 3 -28.66 -27.18 -64.95
N GLN A 4 -29.90 -26.78 -64.63
CA GLN A 4 -30.26 -25.94 -63.50
C GLN A 4 -29.88 -26.52 -62.13
N SER A 5 -29.79 -25.65 -61.10
CA SER A 5 -30.70 -25.75 -59.95
C SER A 5 -30.57 -24.55 -58.99
N LYS A 6 -31.62 -23.74 -58.92
CA LYS A 6 -31.91 -22.84 -57.79
C LYS A 6 -32.75 -23.63 -56.78
N ARG A 7 -32.40 -23.62 -55.49
CA ARG A 7 -33.37 -23.66 -54.38
C ARG A 7 -32.85 -22.89 -53.17
N ALA A 8 -33.70 -21.98 -52.69
CA ALA A 8 -33.56 -21.23 -51.47
C ALA A 8 -34.24 -21.97 -50.30
N THR A 9 -33.66 -21.88 -49.10
CA THR A 9 -34.29 -22.05 -47.77
C THR A 9 -33.29 -21.50 -46.74
N ALA A 10 -33.51 -20.33 -46.16
CA ALA A 10 -34.31 -20.06 -44.95
C ALA A 10 -33.51 -20.24 -43.64
N ALA A 11 -33.33 -19.09 -42.98
CA ALA A 11 -32.92 -18.78 -41.61
C ALA A 11 -32.61 -19.92 -40.61
N LEU A 12 -31.45 -19.80 -39.96
CA LEU A 12 -31.35 -19.96 -38.51
C LEU A 12 -30.49 -18.83 -37.95
N ALA A 13 -31.11 -18.01 -37.09
CA ALA A 13 -30.42 -17.04 -36.26
C ALA A 13 -29.60 -17.78 -35.19
N ALA A 14 -28.34 -17.43 -35.05
CA ALA A 14 -27.59 -17.64 -33.82
C ALA A 14 -26.69 -16.42 -33.62
N ALA A 15 -27.16 -15.50 -32.78
CA ALA A 15 -26.38 -14.40 -32.27
C ALA A 15 -25.23 -14.97 -31.42
N THR A 16 -24.02 -15.02 -31.98
CA THR A 16 -22.81 -15.24 -31.20
C THR A 16 -22.24 -13.89 -30.80
N ALA A 17 -22.24 -13.68 -29.49
CA ALA A 17 -21.98 -12.46 -28.77
C ALA A 17 -20.64 -11.78 -29.11
N LEU A 18 -20.68 -10.45 -29.09
CA LEU A 18 -19.50 -9.61 -28.87
C LEU A 18 -18.76 -10.07 -27.62
N ALA A 19 -17.56 -10.63 -27.77
CA ALA A 19 -16.55 -10.64 -26.73
C ALA A 19 -15.56 -9.51 -27.04
N LEU A 20 -15.69 -8.44 -26.27
CA LEU A 20 -14.79 -7.30 -26.22
C LEU A 20 -13.36 -7.81 -25.95
N PHE A 21 -12.43 -7.48 -26.85
CA PHE A 21 -11.00 -7.52 -26.57
C PHE A 21 -10.70 -6.41 -25.54
N SER A 22 -10.82 -6.74 -24.26
CA SER A 22 -10.17 -5.96 -23.19
C SER A 22 -8.68 -6.23 -23.29
N ALA A 23 -7.98 -5.39 -24.06
CA ALA A 23 -6.54 -5.26 -23.94
C ALA A 23 -6.27 -4.56 -22.61
N ASP A 24 -6.04 -5.37 -21.57
CA ASP A 24 -5.51 -4.91 -20.29
C ASP A 24 -4.10 -4.37 -20.58
N ALA A 25 -4.00 -3.05 -20.66
CA ALA A 25 -2.74 -2.34 -20.81
C ALA A 25 -1.97 -2.47 -19.50
N ALA A 26 -1.28 -3.59 -19.33
CA ALA A 26 -0.29 -3.78 -18.29
C ALA A 26 0.74 -2.64 -18.41
N ALA A 27 0.69 -1.74 -17.43
CA ALA A 27 1.69 -0.71 -17.23
C ALA A 27 3.07 -1.39 -17.17
N GLN A 28 3.98 -0.95 -18.04
CA GLN A 28 5.38 -1.31 -17.94
C GLN A 28 5.91 -0.64 -16.68
N ASP A 29 6.00 -1.40 -15.59
CA ASP A 29 6.40 -0.91 -14.28
C ASP A 29 7.93 -0.66 -14.30
N PRO A 30 8.41 0.59 -14.22
CA PRO A 30 9.83 0.91 -14.36
C PRO A 30 10.69 0.38 -13.20
N PHE A 31 10.08 -0.21 -12.18
CA PHE A 31 10.75 -0.82 -11.03
C PHE A 31 11.15 -2.29 -11.23
N ASP A 32 10.71 -2.94 -12.31
CA ASP A 32 11.03 -4.34 -12.63
C ASP A 32 12.55 -4.59 -12.73
N PHE A 33 13.28 -3.61 -13.24
CA PHE A 33 14.73 -3.67 -13.41
C PHE A 33 15.50 -3.64 -12.06
N LEU A 34 14.90 -3.10 -11.00
CA LEU A 34 15.58 -2.89 -9.71
C LEU A 34 15.46 -4.10 -8.78
N PHE A 35 14.47 -4.98 -9.01
CA PHE A 35 14.15 -6.08 -8.09
C PHE A 35 14.25 -7.49 -8.67
N GLY A 36 14.74 -7.65 -9.91
CA GLY A 36 15.04 -8.96 -10.49
C GLY A 36 13.77 -9.77 -10.79
N GLY A 37 13.29 -9.67 -12.03
CA GLY A 37 12.07 -10.30 -12.50
C GLY A 37 11.96 -11.80 -12.18
N GLY A 38 10.76 -12.20 -11.78
CA GLY A 38 10.39 -13.61 -11.67
C GLY A 38 9.30 -13.89 -10.63
N GLY A 39 8.03 -13.71 -11.00
CA GLY A 39 6.94 -14.37 -10.29
C GLY A 39 5.64 -13.58 -10.22
N TYR A 40 4.73 -13.90 -11.13
CA TYR A 40 3.28 -13.75 -10.97
C TYR A 40 2.84 -14.08 -9.53
N TYR A 41 2.43 -13.07 -8.75
CA TYR A 41 1.66 -13.30 -7.53
C TYR A 41 0.17 -13.32 -7.89
N PRO A 42 -0.54 -14.43 -7.68
CA PRO A 42 -1.96 -14.49 -8.01
C PRO A 42 -2.73 -13.59 -7.03
N HIS A 43 -3.51 -12.65 -7.59
CA HIS A 43 -4.51 -11.90 -6.83
C HIS A 43 -5.51 -12.88 -6.20
N ARG A 44 -5.35 -13.15 -4.90
CA ARG A 44 -6.41 -13.80 -4.13
C ARG A 44 -7.51 -12.77 -3.92
N ALA A 45 -8.65 -13.05 -4.54
CA ALA A 45 -9.89 -12.29 -4.46
C ALA A 45 -10.18 -11.78 -3.04
N ARG A 46 -10.50 -10.48 -2.98
CA ARG A 46 -10.81 -9.69 -1.79
C ARG A 46 -11.78 -10.40 -0.85
N ARG A 47 -11.38 -10.59 0.40
CA ARG A 47 -12.30 -10.71 1.54
C ARG A 47 -12.00 -9.51 2.44
N ALA A 48 -12.96 -8.60 2.58
CA ALA A 48 -12.79 -7.43 3.45
C ALA A 48 -12.49 -7.92 4.89
N PRO A 49 -11.46 -7.37 5.55
CA PRO A 49 -11.11 -7.77 6.91
C PRO A 49 -12.18 -7.35 7.93
N GLU A 50 -12.42 -8.22 8.91
CA GLU A 50 -13.54 -8.17 9.86
C GLU A 50 -13.61 -6.90 10.74
N TRP A 51 -12.55 -6.08 10.78
CA TRP A 51 -12.49 -4.84 11.56
C TRP A 51 -13.43 -3.72 11.07
N GLN A 52 -14.06 -3.87 9.90
CA GLN A 52 -15.03 -2.90 9.38
C GLN A 52 -16.50 -3.18 9.80
N ARG A 53 -16.78 -4.26 10.53
CA ARG A 53 -18.12 -4.49 11.11
C ARG A 53 -18.22 -3.81 12.48
N ALA A 54 -18.90 -2.66 12.53
CA ALA A 54 -19.24 -1.99 13.79
C ALA A 54 -20.17 -2.89 14.64
N PRO A 55 -19.90 -3.10 15.94
CA PRO A 55 -20.82 -3.82 16.80
C PRO A 55 -22.04 -2.95 17.15
N ALA A 56 -23.24 -3.53 17.06
CA ALA A 56 -24.48 -2.89 17.50
C ALA A 56 -24.42 -2.58 19.01
N ARG A 57 -24.53 -1.29 19.39
CA ARG A 57 -24.63 -0.85 20.79
C ARG A 57 -25.92 -1.42 21.42
N LYS A 58 -25.79 -2.42 22.29
CA LYS A 58 -26.85 -2.78 23.25
C LYS A 58 -26.75 -1.86 24.47
N LYS A 59 -27.85 -1.19 24.80
CA LYS A 59 -28.01 -0.40 26.04
C LYS A 59 -27.93 -1.36 27.23
N GLN A 60 -26.87 -1.25 28.04
CA GLN A 60 -26.78 -1.93 29.34
C GLN A 60 -26.93 -0.89 30.45
N SER A 61 -27.87 -1.23 31.32
CA SER A 61 -28.36 -0.54 32.50
C SER A 61 -27.28 -0.37 33.57
N ALA A 62 -27.44 0.69 34.37
CA ALA A 62 -26.53 1.16 35.40
C ALA A 62 -26.28 0.15 36.54
N GLN A 63 -25.02 0.05 36.96
CA GLN A 63 -24.59 -0.39 38.30
C GLN A 63 -23.45 0.52 38.81
N PRO A 64 -23.36 0.78 40.13
CA PRO A 64 -22.62 1.92 40.67
C PRO A 64 -21.10 1.66 40.73
N GLU A 65 -20.32 2.61 40.20
CA GLU A 65 -18.87 2.53 40.10
C GLU A 65 -18.21 3.05 41.39
N LYS A 66 -17.50 2.17 42.10
CA LYS A 66 -16.56 2.49 43.17
C LYS A 66 -15.21 2.85 42.51
N PRO A 67 -14.55 3.98 42.83
CA PRO A 67 -13.45 4.46 42.00
C PRO A 67 -12.18 3.65 42.29
N ALA A 68 -11.69 2.94 41.29
CA ALA A 68 -10.36 2.35 41.28
C ALA A 68 -9.65 2.82 40.01
N ASN A 69 -8.84 3.86 40.22
CA ASN A 69 -7.81 4.38 39.33
C ASN A 69 -7.02 3.23 38.67
N GLN A 70 -6.94 3.21 37.34
CA GLN A 70 -5.86 2.59 36.57
C GLN A 70 -5.96 2.98 35.09
N ALA A 71 -5.30 4.09 34.76
CA ALA A 71 -4.74 4.27 33.44
C ALA A 71 -3.68 3.17 33.20
N SER A 72 -3.79 2.42 32.11
CA SER A 72 -2.66 1.68 31.55
C SER A 72 -2.18 2.43 30.30
N PRO A 73 -0.98 3.04 30.35
CA PRO A 73 -0.34 3.62 29.18
C PRO A 73 0.16 2.50 28.25
N GLY A 74 0.16 2.79 26.95
CA GLY A 74 0.53 1.86 25.90
C GLY A 74 1.91 1.22 26.10
N SER A 75 2.01 -0.03 25.68
CA SER A 75 3.22 -0.85 25.66
C SER A 75 4.22 -0.31 24.65
N GLY A 76 4.83 0.84 24.94
CA GLY A 76 6.13 1.25 24.41
C GLY A 76 7.19 0.72 25.37
N GLY A 77 7.51 -0.58 25.28
CA GLY A 77 8.67 -1.10 25.97
C GLY A 77 9.95 -0.44 25.41
N PRO A 78 10.91 -0.02 26.24
CA PRO A 78 12.17 0.51 25.75
C PRO A 78 12.90 -0.58 24.98
N SER A 79 13.06 -0.39 23.67
CA SER A 79 14.07 -1.12 22.91
C SER A 79 15.42 -0.90 23.60
N ALA A 80 16.13 -2.00 23.85
CA ALA A 80 17.47 -1.96 24.42
C ALA A 80 18.38 -1.01 23.60
N PRO A 81 19.31 -0.28 24.22
CA PRO A 81 20.23 0.59 23.51
C PRO A 81 20.98 -0.22 22.45
N GLY A 82 20.69 0.05 21.18
CA GLY A 82 21.44 -0.51 20.06
C GLY A 82 22.91 -0.12 20.18
N ALA A 83 23.80 -0.99 19.67
CA ALA A 83 25.23 -0.71 19.54
C ALA A 83 25.47 0.71 18.99
N PRO A 84 26.59 1.37 19.35
CA PRO A 84 26.88 2.73 18.90
C PRO A 84 26.77 2.80 17.38
N GLU A 85 25.70 3.44 16.94
CA GLU A 85 25.41 3.68 15.55
C GLU A 85 26.52 4.63 15.07
N GLY A 86 27.20 4.28 13.98
CA GLY A 86 28.15 5.19 13.35
C GLY A 86 27.50 6.53 12.99
N PRO A 87 28.28 7.53 12.57
CA PRO A 87 27.72 8.78 12.08
C PRO A 87 26.64 8.47 11.02
N PRO A 88 25.47 9.14 11.08
CA PRO A 88 24.36 8.85 10.17
C PRO A 88 24.83 9.10 8.72
N PRO A 89 24.42 8.25 7.77
CA PRO A 89 24.86 8.42 6.40
C PRO A 89 24.29 9.70 5.78
N PRO A 90 24.94 10.25 4.74
CA PRO A 90 24.51 11.50 4.11
C PRO A 90 23.09 11.48 3.53
N TYR A 91 22.56 10.29 3.22
CA TYR A 91 21.21 10.09 2.69
C TYR A 91 20.13 9.88 3.77
N GLU A 92 20.49 9.85 5.05
CA GLU A 92 19.55 9.64 6.17
C GLU A 92 18.28 10.52 6.10
N PRO A 93 18.35 11.82 5.75
CA PRO A 93 17.14 12.63 5.63
C PRO A 93 16.19 12.14 4.53
N GLN A 94 16.74 11.66 3.42
CA GLN A 94 15.97 11.21 2.25
C GLN A 94 15.28 9.88 2.54
N ILE A 95 15.95 8.96 3.22
CA ILE A 95 15.37 7.67 3.57
C ILE A 95 14.34 7.79 4.71
N THR A 96 14.55 8.73 5.64
CA THR A 96 13.57 9.09 6.67
C THR A 96 12.30 9.68 6.03
N ARG A 97 12.46 10.56 5.03
CA ARG A 97 11.33 11.11 4.27
C ARG A 97 10.62 10.04 3.45
N LEU A 98 11.38 9.16 2.78
CA LEU A 98 10.81 8.03 2.04
C LEU A 98 9.96 7.15 2.95
N SER A 99 10.45 6.84 4.15
CA SER A 99 9.70 6.05 5.15
C SER A 99 8.36 6.70 5.50
N GLU A 100 8.32 8.02 5.71
CA GLU A 100 7.07 8.75 5.97
C GLU A 100 6.10 8.68 4.79
N VAL A 101 6.60 8.87 3.56
CA VAL A 101 5.82 8.80 2.33
C VAL A 101 5.22 7.40 2.12
N LEU A 102 5.99 6.34 2.39
CA LEU A 102 5.50 4.96 2.34
C LEU A 102 4.37 4.74 3.35
N GLY A 103 4.45 5.32 4.54
CA GLY A 103 3.39 5.28 5.56
C GLY A 103 2.11 5.96 5.10
N ALA A 104 2.22 7.16 4.52
CA ALA A 104 1.10 7.88 3.95
C ALA A 104 0.43 7.10 2.80
N LEU A 105 1.22 6.54 1.88
CA LEU A 105 0.72 5.75 0.75
C LEU A 105 0.01 4.47 1.22
N SER A 106 0.57 3.79 2.23
CA SER A 106 -0.03 2.59 2.81
C SER A 106 -1.47 2.84 3.26
N PHE A 107 -1.71 3.92 4.00
CA PHE A 107 -3.06 4.27 4.46
C PHE A 107 -3.96 4.75 3.31
N LEU A 108 -3.48 5.72 2.52
CA LEU A 108 -4.32 6.38 1.51
C LEU A 108 -4.77 5.42 0.42
N ARG A 109 -3.94 4.45 0.03
CA ARG A 109 -4.26 3.51 -1.05
C ARG A 109 -5.20 2.39 -0.60
N ASP A 110 -5.13 2.00 0.66
CA ASP A 110 -6.16 1.17 1.29
C ASP A 110 -7.50 1.91 1.35
N LEU A 111 -7.50 3.17 1.79
CA LEU A 111 -8.70 4.00 1.90
C LEU A 111 -9.38 4.25 0.55
N CYS A 112 -8.60 4.50 -0.51
CA CYS A 112 -9.09 4.80 -1.85
C CYS A 112 -9.34 3.56 -2.72
N GLY A 113 -9.18 2.34 -2.18
CA GLY A 113 -9.64 1.10 -2.82
C GLY A 113 -8.74 0.54 -3.92
N ALA A 114 -7.53 1.09 -4.09
CA ALA A 114 -6.51 0.57 -5.01
C ALA A 114 -6.09 -0.86 -4.64
N GLY A 115 -6.16 -1.21 -3.35
CA GLY A 115 -5.99 -2.58 -2.86
C GLY A 115 -4.54 -3.05 -2.76
N ASP A 116 -3.59 -2.13 -2.78
CA ASP A 116 -2.16 -2.37 -2.72
C ASP A 116 -1.48 -1.69 -1.53
N GLY A 117 -2.22 -1.25 -0.50
CA GLY A 117 -1.60 -0.72 0.73
C GLY A 117 -0.68 -1.73 1.42
N ASP A 118 -0.97 -3.04 1.26
CA ASP A 118 -0.08 -4.13 1.68
C ASP A 118 1.29 -4.07 0.98
N GLU A 119 1.33 -3.70 -0.30
CA GLU A 119 2.56 -3.57 -1.08
C GLU A 119 3.45 -2.46 -0.53
N TRP A 120 2.86 -1.32 -0.16
CA TRP A 120 3.61 -0.19 0.43
C TRP A 120 4.17 -0.52 1.81
N ARG A 121 3.46 -1.35 2.59
CA ARG A 121 3.97 -1.92 3.84
C ARG A 121 5.11 -2.91 3.59
N GLY A 122 5.01 -3.73 2.54
CA GLY A 122 6.10 -4.59 2.09
C GLY A 122 7.35 -3.81 1.67
N LYS A 123 7.18 -2.72 0.92
CA LYS A 123 8.28 -1.80 0.53
C LYS A 123 8.95 -1.19 1.77
N MET A 124 8.19 -0.82 2.79
CA MET A 124 8.76 -0.36 4.06
C MET A 124 9.56 -1.47 4.77
N ALA A 125 9.07 -2.71 4.79
CA ALA A 125 9.81 -3.81 5.38
C ALA A 125 11.15 -4.04 4.67
N ALA A 126 11.14 -4.07 3.33
CA ALA A 126 12.35 -4.19 2.52
C ALA A 126 13.34 -3.03 2.76
N LEU A 127 12.84 -1.80 2.93
CA LEU A 127 13.66 -0.63 3.25
C LEU A 127 14.38 -0.80 4.60
N LEU A 128 13.66 -1.26 5.63
CA LEU A 128 14.26 -1.49 6.94
C LEU A 128 15.30 -2.60 6.89
N ASP A 129 15.03 -3.68 6.17
CA ASP A 129 15.95 -4.80 6.13
C ASP A 129 17.23 -4.47 5.35
N ALA A 130 17.16 -3.57 4.37
CA ALA A 130 18.32 -3.09 3.61
C ALA A 130 19.17 -2.05 4.36
N ASP A 131 18.55 -1.05 5.00
CA ASP A 131 19.27 0.12 5.53
C ASP A 131 19.33 0.19 7.06
N ALA A 132 18.35 -0.43 7.75
CA ALA A 132 18.26 -0.39 9.20
C ALA A 132 17.77 -1.74 9.80
N PRO A 133 18.58 -2.82 9.71
CA PRO A 133 18.15 -4.15 10.15
C PRO A 133 17.74 -4.21 11.63
N ARG A 134 18.32 -3.34 12.47
CA ARG A 134 18.07 -3.28 13.93
C ARG A 134 18.49 -1.94 14.52
N GLY A 135 18.12 -1.70 15.77
CA GLY A 135 18.61 -0.57 16.56
C GLY A 135 17.87 0.75 16.35
N SER A 136 18.49 1.84 16.81
CA SER A 136 17.85 3.16 16.92
C SER A 136 17.45 3.73 15.56
N ARG A 137 18.20 3.40 14.51
CA ARG A 137 17.87 3.79 13.14
C ARG A 137 16.61 3.14 12.62
N ARG A 138 16.41 1.84 12.88
CA ARG A 138 15.16 1.13 12.53
C ARG A 138 13.95 1.82 13.18
N GLU A 139 14.08 2.16 14.45
CA GLU A 139 13.04 2.86 15.21
C GLU A 139 12.72 4.24 14.64
N LYS A 140 13.74 5.01 14.25
CA LYS A 140 13.54 6.33 13.61
C LYS A 140 12.76 6.20 12.30
N LEU A 141 13.14 5.24 11.44
CA LEU A 141 12.44 5.01 10.18
C LEU A 141 11.01 4.53 10.40
N MET A 142 10.80 3.60 11.34
CA MET A 142 9.45 3.16 11.72
C MET A 142 8.61 4.30 12.32
N ALA A 143 9.19 5.16 13.15
CA ALA A 143 8.51 6.33 13.68
C ALA A 143 8.09 7.28 12.55
N SER A 144 8.95 7.48 11.54
CA SER A 144 8.63 8.29 10.36
C SER A 144 7.48 7.71 9.55
N PHE A 145 7.51 6.40 9.28
CA PHE A 145 6.41 5.68 8.65
C PHE A 145 5.09 5.84 9.41
N ASN A 146 5.12 5.62 10.72
CA ASN A 146 3.93 5.74 11.57
C ASN A 146 3.38 7.18 11.60
N ARG A 147 4.25 8.20 11.52
CA ARG A 147 3.81 9.60 11.39
C ARG A 147 3.03 9.83 10.10
N GLY A 148 3.55 9.36 8.96
CA GLY A 148 2.88 9.49 7.67
C GLY A 148 1.53 8.76 7.63
N PHE A 149 1.49 7.54 8.16
CA PHE A 149 0.25 6.74 8.25
C PHE A 149 -0.81 7.41 9.13
N ARG A 150 -0.45 7.72 10.38
CA ARG A 150 -1.40 8.30 11.37
C ARG A 150 -1.85 9.70 10.98
N GLY A 151 -1.00 10.49 10.32
CA GLY A 151 -1.36 11.83 9.85
C GLY A 151 -2.59 11.83 8.94
N TYR A 152 -2.67 10.85 8.03
CA TYR A 152 -3.82 10.70 7.15
C TYR A 152 -4.99 9.94 7.78
N GLU A 153 -4.73 8.98 8.68
CA GLU A 153 -5.77 8.29 9.44
C GLU A 153 -6.63 9.25 10.29
N LEU A 154 -5.98 10.26 10.87
CA LEU A 154 -6.67 11.28 11.66
C LEU A 154 -7.54 12.21 10.80
N THR A 155 -7.14 12.44 9.55
CA THR A 155 -7.74 13.47 8.68
C THR A 155 -8.80 12.90 7.73
N TYR A 156 -8.61 11.68 7.22
CA TYR A 156 -9.51 11.07 6.24
C TYR A 156 -10.20 9.82 6.79
N ARG A 157 -11.51 9.72 6.56
CA ARG A 157 -12.33 8.54 6.88
C ARG A 157 -12.99 7.91 5.65
N SER A 158 -12.93 8.61 4.52
CA SER A 158 -13.36 8.16 3.21
C SER A 158 -12.42 8.74 2.16
N CYS A 159 -12.36 8.11 0.98
CA CYS A 159 -11.56 8.65 -0.12
C CYS A 159 -12.18 9.95 -0.63
N THR A 160 -11.37 11.01 -0.71
CA THR A 160 -11.75 12.33 -1.23
C THR A 160 -10.87 12.72 -2.42
N PRO A 161 -11.26 13.71 -3.25
CA PRO A 161 -10.38 14.21 -4.31
C PRO A 161 -9.03 14.73 -3.81
N ASN A 162 -9.01 15.30 -2.60
CA ASN A 162 -7.77 15.74 -1.95
C ASN A 162 -6.88 14.56 -1.55
N ALA A 163 -7.48 13.47 -1.05
CA ALA A 163 -6.75 12.23 -0.75
C ALA A 163 -6.15 11.62 -2.03
N GLN A 164 -6.89 11.59 -3.14
CA GLN A 164 -6.37 11.13 -4.43
C GLN A 164 -5.22 12.00 -4.93
N THR A 165 -5.34 13.33 -4.80
CA THR A 165 -4.26 14.26 -5.15
C THR A 165 -3.01 14.02 -4.30
N ALA A 166 -3.18 13.75 -3.00
CA ALA A 166 -2.07 13.41 -2.12
C ALA A 166 -1.38 12.11 -2.55
N ILE A 167 -2.13 11.08 -2.92
CA ILE A 167 -1.56 9.83 -3.47
C ILE A 167 -0.67 10.12 -4.67
N THR A 168 -1.17 10.86 -5.67
CA THR A 168 -0.40 11.18 -6.90
C THR A 168 0.90 11.93 -6.56
N ARG A 169 0.84 12.88 -5.64
CA ARG A 169 2.03 13.64 -5.21
C ARG A 169 3.05 12.75 -4.49
N TYR A 170 2.59 11.87 -3.61
CA TYR A 170 3.48 10.96 -2.88
C TYR A 170 4.09 9.87 -3.75
N LEU A 171 3.38 9.38 -4.77
CA LEU A 171 3.98 8.46 -5.74
C LEU A 171 5.13 9.13 -6.50
N ALA A 172 4.92 10.38 -6.94
CA ALA A 172 5.98 11.16 -7.60
C ALA A 172 7.15 11.43 -6.64
N GLU A 173 6.86 11.78 -5.38
CA GLU A 173 7.88 12.03 -4.36
C GLU A 173 8.69 10.76 -4.03
N ALA A 174 8.03 9.62 -3.81
CA ALA A 174 8.69 8.34 -3.53
C ALA A 174 9.61 7.92 -4.69
N SER A 175 9.14 8.07 -5.95
CA SER A 175 9.95 7.80 -7.13
C SER A 175 11.17 8.71 -7.20
N ARG A 176 11.02 10.00 -6.90
CA ARG A 176 12.13 10.95 -6.90
C ARG A 176 13.15 10.62 -5.82
N LEU A 177 12.71 10.39 -4.58
CA LEU A 177 13.60 10.08 -3.45
C LEU A 177 14.42 8.83 -3.73
N THR A 178 13.80 7.76 -4.23
CA THR A 178 14.47 6.50 -4.55
C THR A 178 15.54 6.71 -5.64
N ARG A 179 15.22 7.46 -6.69
CA ARG A 179 16.17 7.80 -7.76
C ARG A 179 17.31 8.67 -7.25
N ASP A 180 17.02 9.70 -6.46
CA ASP A 180 18.02 10.61 -5.92
C ASP A 180 19.00 9.87 -4.97
N ILE A 181 18.50 8.95 -4.14
CA ILE A 181 19.34 8.12 -3.27
C ILE A 181 20.23 7.21 -4.12
N THR A 182 19.64 6.46 -5.06
CA THR A 182 20.37 5.50 -5.89
C THR A 182 21.40 6.19 -6.79
N TYR A 183 21.04 7.32 -7.40
CA TYR A 183 21.94 8.06 -8.29
C TYR A 183 23.17 8.60 -7.56
N ARG A 184 23.03 9.01 -6.29
CA ARG A 184 24.10 9.65 -5.52
C ARG A 184 24.90 8.67 -4.67
N TYR A 185 24.27 7.59 -4.22
CA TYR A 185 24.82 6.69 -3.20
C TYR A 185 24.72 5.21 -3.58
N GLY A 186 24.12 4.87 -4.72
CA GLY A 186 24.16 3.52 -5.28
C GLY A 186 25.57 3.23 -5.78
N ASN A 187 26.27 2.31 -5.14
CA ASN A 187 27.52 1.77 -5.66
C ASN A 187 27.19 0.82 -6.82
N PRO A 188 27.89 0.89 -7.96
CA PRO A 188 27.73 -0.07 -9.06
C PRO A 188 28.14 -1.49 -8.68
#